data_AF-A0A0Q9SRJ9-F1
#
_entry.id   AF-A0A0Q9SRJ9-F1
#
_cell.length_a   1.000
_cell.length_b   1.000
_cell.length_c   1.000
_cell.angle_alpha   90.00
_cell.angle_beta   90.00
_cell.angle_gamma   90.00
#
_symmetry.space_group_name_H-M   'P 1'
#
loop_
_entity.id
_entity.type
_entity.pdbx_description
1 polymer ?
#
loop_
_entity_poly.entity_id
_entity_poly.type
_entity_poly.pdbx_seq_one_letter_code
_entity_poly.pdbx_strand_id
1 'polypeptide(L)'
;MTAALVDLGTLQARLPELAEQYRSAQPFPHIVLDDVLFADAFTRAAQEFPAMRDPFWKGYLHVNETKYGNTQPDTWGPTLTEVAKEFVSPEFVGFLEELTGISDLLPDWSMDGGGLHQTLRGGHLNIHADFTTHHVNEQWSRRVNILLYLNEEWREEWGGELELWDKEMTAAQAKVQPAGNRMLIFTTSEDSFHGHPDALTCPEDVARRSMALYYFTEEENAVRKSTNYRARPDEAGIKRAAIAVDRGAVDLYDRAKRKLGISDERVSGVLERVNKLRRKG
;
A
#
# COMPACT_ATOMS: atom_id res chain seq x y z
N MET A 1 -9.35 26.57 -13.05
CA MET A 1 -9.86 25.25 -12.65
C MET A 1 -9.06 24.25 -13.44
N THR A 2 -8.19 23.48 -12.77
CA THR A 2 -7.56 22.29 -13.36
C THR A 2 -8.68 21.30 -13.71
N ALA A 3 -8.55 20.59 -14.83
CA ALA A 3 -9.52 19.56 -15.20
C ALA A 3 -9.43 18.39 -14.19
N ALA A 4 -10.57 17.82 -13.82
CA ALA A 4 -10.61 16.64 -12.97
C ALA A 4 -9.85 15.48 -13.62
N LEU A 5 -9.09 14.73 -12.83
CA LEU A 5 -8.27 13.60 -13.25
C LEU A 5 -8.91 12.26 -12.90
N VAL A 6 -9.67 12.22 -11.81
CA VAL A 6 -10.45 11.06 -11.35
C VAL A 6 -11.86 11.13 -11.94
N ASP A 7 -12.36 10.02 -12.49
CA ASP A 7 -13.75 9.92 -12.96
C ASP A 7 -14.72 9.67 -11.78
N LEU A 8 -14.71 10.61 -10.82
CA LEU A 8 -15.54 10.51 -9.62
C LEU A 8 -17.04 10.52 -9.95
N GLY A 9 -17.45 11.19 -11.04
CA GLY A 9 -18.84 11.25 -11.48
C GLY A 9 -19.40 9.87 -11.84
N THR A 10 -18.64 9.06 -12.60
CA THR A 10 -19.04 7.68 -12.92
C THR A 10 -19.09 6.80 -11.67
N LEU A 11 -18.13 6.96 -10.74
CA LEU A 11 -18.12 6.21 -9.48
C LEU A 11 -19.31 6.56 -8.60
N GLN A 12 -19.61 7.86 -8.43
CA GLN A 12 -20.76 8.35 -7.66
C GLN A 12 -22.10 7.88 -8.24
N ALA A 13 -22.24 7.85 -9.56
CA ALA A 13 -23.47 7.35 -10.21
C ALA A 13 -23.76 5.87 -9.90
N ARG A 14 -22.74 5.09 -9.51
CA ARG A 14 -22.85 3.66 -9.18
C ARG A 14 -22.74 3.38 -7.68
N LEU A 15 -22.60 4.41 -6.85
CA LEU A 15 -22.22 4.29 -5.45
C LEU A 15 -23.06 3.30 -4.62
N PRO A 16 -24.41 3.23 -4.75
CA PRO A 16 -25.19 2.25 -4.00
C PRO A 16 -24.81 0.79 -4.30
N GLU A 17 -24.51 0.49 -5.57
CA GLU A 17 -24.06 -0.85 -6.01
C GLU A 17 -22.64 -1.12 -5.48
N LEU A 18 -21.72 -0.16 -5.65
CA LEU A 18 -20.33 -0.29 -5.23
C LEU A 18 -20.22 -0.45 -3.71
N ALA A 19 -21.03 0.27 -2.93
CA ALA A 19 -21.03 0.18 -1.48
C ALA A 19 -21.51 -1.20 -0.99
N GLU A 20 -22.48 -1.81 -1.68
CA GLU A 20 -22.90 -3.18 -1.37
C GLU A 20 -21.84 -4.21 -1.75
N GLN A 21 -21.21 -4.06 -2.92
CA GLN A 21 -20.08 -4.89 -3.33
C GLN A 21 -18.94 -4.81 -2.30
N TYR A 22 -18.58 -3.59 -1.89
CA TYR A 22 -17.54 -3.34 -0.90
C TYR A 22 -17.82 -4.03 0.44
N ARG A 23 -19.01 -3.80 1.02
CA ARG A 23 -19.37 -4.33 2.34
C ARG A 23 -19.52 -5.85 2.37
N SER A 24 -20.02 -6.45 1.29
CA SER A 24 -20.26 -7.89 1.22
C SER A 24 -19.02 -8.71 0.83
N ALA A 25 -17.96 -8.05 0.34
CA ALA A 25 -16.76 -8.72 -0.10
C ALA A 25 -16.04 -9.49 1.02
N GLN A 26 -15.40 -10.59 0.63
CA GLN A 26 -14.64 -11.48 1.50
C GLN A 26 -13.18 -11.53 1.03
N PRO A 27 -12.18 -11.56 1.93
CA PRO A 27 -12.27 -11.93 3.35
C PRO A 27 -12.57 -10.78 4.31
N PHE A 28 -12.51 -9.55 3.82
CA PHE A 28 -12.89 -8.32 4.53
C PHE A 28 -13.41 -7.31 3.50
N PRO A 29 -14.09 -6.22 3.93
CA PRO A 29 -14.65 -5.26 3.00
C PRO A 29 -13.59 -4.67 2.06
N HIS A 30 -13.80 -4.85 0.76
CA HIS A 30 -12.92 -4.37 -0.29
C HIS A 30 -13.65 -4.27 -1.62
N ILE A 31 -13.12 -3.47 -2.54
CA ILE A 31 -13.60 -3.38 -3.91
C ILE A 31 -12.45 -3.10 -4.88
N VAL A 32 -12.54 -3.67 -6.07
CA VAL A 32 -11.66 -3.38 -7.20
C VAL A 32 -12.41 -2.49 -8.18
N LEU A 33 -11.85 -1.33 -8.47
CA LEU A 33 -12.38 -0.37 -9.43
C LEU A 33 -11.41 -0.24 -10.59
N ASP A 34 -11.88 -0.46 -11.81
CA ASP A 34 -11.11 -0.25 -13.02
C ASP A 34 -11.38 1.14 -13.60
N ASP A 35 -10.41 1.66 -14.33
CA ASP A 35 -10.49 2.94 -15.04
C ASP A 35 -10.85 4.14 -14.16
N VAL A 36 -10.25 4.21 -12.96
CA VAL A 36 -10.57 5.27 -11.97
C VAL A 36 -10.10 6.64 -12.42
N LEU A 37 -8.97 6.73 -13.12
CA LEU A 37 -8.53 7.97 -13.76
C LEU A 37 -9.07 8.04 -15.19
N PHE A 38 -9.33 9.26 -15.66
CA PHE A 38 -9.51 9.47 -17.10
C PHE A 38 -8.28 8.98 -17.87
N ALA A 39 -8.49 8.40 -19.05
CA ALA A 39 -7.44 7.69 -19.79
C ALA A 39 -6.19 8.55 -20.07
N ASP A 40 -6.36 9.85 -20.33
CA ASP A 40 -5.25 10.79 -20.54
C ASP A 40 -4.50 11.09 -19.23
N ALA A 41 -5.23 11.21 -18.11
CA ALA A 41 -4.66 11.39 -16.79
C ALA A 41 -3.85 10.16 -16.36
N PHE A 42 -4.39 8.94 -16.57
CA PHE A 42 -3.65 7.70 -16.33
C PHE A 42 -2.38 7.64 -17.16
N THR A 43 -2.47 7.89 -18.47
CA THR A 43 -1.32 7.86 -19.38
C THR A 43 -0.21 8.81 -18.90
N ARG A 44 -0.57 10.05 -18.53
CA ARG A 44 0.39 11.02 -17.99
C ARG A 44 0.96 10.59 -16.64
N ALA A 45 0.13 10.12 -15.72
CA ALA A 45 0.57 9.67 -14.40
C ALA A 45 1.52 8.46 -14.48
N ALA A 46 1.24 7.50 -15.36
CA ALA A 46 2.10 6.34 -15.58
C ALA A 46 3.46 6.74 -16.20
N GLN A 47 3.47 7.67 -17.16
CA GLN A 47 4.70 8.21 -17.76
C GLN A 47 5.52 9.07 -16.79
N GLU A 48 4.85 9.81 -15.90
CA GLU A 48 5.50 10.59 -14.84
C GLU A 48 6.00 9.71 -13.69
N PHE A 49 5.66 8.42 -13.65
CA PHE A 49 6.09 7.54 -12.59
C PHE A 49 7.63 7.51 -12.55
N PRO A 50 8.26 7.77 -11.40
CA PRO A 50 9.69 8.01 -11.40
C PRO A 50 10.52 6.78 -11.79
N ALA A 51 11.74 7.02 -12.26
CA ALA A 51 12.60 5.95 -12.74
C ALA A 51 13.02 5.03 -11.58
N MET A 52 13.15 3.73 -11.85
CA MET A 52 13.37 2.73 -10.80
C MET A 52 14.62 2.96 -9.93
N ARG A 53 15.62 3.66 -10.48
CA ARG A 53 16.92 3.90 -9.83
C ARG A 53 17.11 5.32 -9.33
N ASP A 54 16.04 6.12 -9.29
CA ASP A 54 16.13 7.46 -8.75
C ASP A 54 16.54 7.46 -7.26
N PRO A 55 17.34 8.45 -6.83
CA PRO A 55 17.98 8.42 -5.51
C PRO A 55 17.03 8.67 -4.34
N PHE A 56 15.82 9.18 -4.58
CA PHE A 56 14.84 9.42 -3.50
C PHE A 56 14.10 8.15 -3.05
N TRP A 57 14.23 7.04 -3.79
CA TRP A 57 13.61 5.77 -3.42
C TRP A 57 14.21 5.26 -2.11
N LYS A 58 13.39 5.12 -1.08
CA LYS A 58 13.77 4.51 0.19
C LYS A 58 13.53 3.01 0.10
N GLY A 59 14.57 2.21 0.31
CA GLY A 59 14.45 0.75 0.29
C GLY A 59 13.90 0.18 1.60
N TYR A 60 12.81 -0.59 1.50
CA TYR A 60 12.32 -1.48 2.55
C TYR A 60 12.80 -2.89 2.21
N LEU A 61 13.96 -3.25 2.77
CA LEU A 61 14.76 -4.40 2.33
C LEU A 61 15.07 -5.31 3.53
N HIS A 62 14.17 -6.24 3.84
CA HIS A 62 14.34 -7.25 4.87
C HIS A 62 13.59 -8.55 4.50
N VAL A 63 13.46 -9.50 5.44
CA VAL A 63 12.89 -10.83 5.15
C VAL A 63 11.44 -10.73 4.64
N ASN A 64 10.69 -9.76 5.19
CA ASN A 64 9.28 -9.63 4.91
C ASN A 64 8.94 -8.78 3.69
N GLU A 65 9.85 -7.92 3.25
CA GLU A 65 9.62 -7.11 2.07
C GLU A 65 10.90 -6.74 1.33
N THR A 66 10.77 -6.65 0.02
CA THR A 66 11.78 -6.08 -0.88
C THR A 66 11.05 -5.15 -1.83
N LYS A 67 10.81 -3.93 -1.36
CA LYS A 67 10.12 -2.87 -2.10
C LYS A 67 10.78 -1.52 -1.86
N TYR A 68 10.39 -0.52 -2.64
CA TYR A 68 10.86 0.85 -2.51
C TYR A 68 9.67 1.80 -2.39
N GLY A 69 9.81 2.83 -1.56
CA GLY A 69 8.79 3.85 -1.39
C GLY A 69 9.33 5.27 -1.53
N ASN A 70 8.45 6.17 -1.95
CA ASN A 70 8.64 7.60 -1.94
C ASN A 70 7.42 8.26 -1.30
N THR A 71 7.59 8.70 -0.06
CA THR A 71 6.57 9.34 0.78
C THR A 71 6.60 10.87 0.70
N GLN A 72 7.24 11.45 -0.33
CA GLN A 72 7.41 12.91 -0.47
C GLN A 72 6.67 13.44 -1.71
N PRO A 73 5.38 13.82 -1.59
CA PRO A 73 4.57 14.30 -2.72
C PRO A 73 5.21 15.43 -3.52
N ASP A 74 5.96 16.33 -2.87
CA ASP A 74 6.64 17.45 -3.53
C ASP A 74 7.73 17.02 -4.53
N THR A 75 8.14 15.75 -4.50
CA THR A 75 9.11 15.18 -5.45
C THR A 75 8.45 14.47 -6.63
N TRP A 76 7.13 14.35 -6.64
CA TRP A 76 6.40 13.62 -7.69
C TRP A 76 6.14 14.51 -8.91
N GLY A 77 5.86 13.85 -10.05
CA GLY A 77 5.41 14.54 -11.25
C GLY A 77 4.08 15.29 -11.00
N PRO A 78 3.80 16.36 -11.76
CA PRO A 78 2.64 17.21 -11.53
C PRO A 78 1.31 16.46 -11.61
N THR A 79 1.14 15.54 -12.57
CA THR A 79 -0.09 14.74 -12.69
C THR A 79 -0.23 13.79 -11.50
N LEU A 80 0.84 13.13 -11.05
CA LEU A 80 0.82 12.27 -9.87
C LEU A 80 0.42 13.05 -8.60
N THR A 81 0.97 14.25 -8.42
CA THR A 81 0.64 15.12 -7.29
C THR A 81 -0.82 15.58 -7.33
N GLU A 82 -1.33 15.97 -8.50
CA GLU A 82 -2.74 16.36 -8.63
C GLU A 82 -3.71 15.18 -8.44
N VAL A 83 -3.37 13.98 -8.91
CA VAL A 83 -4.14 12.76 -8.62
C VAL A 83 -4.21 12.51 -7.10
N ALA A 84 -3.07 12.59 -6.41
CA ALA A 84 -3.05 12.42 -4.96
C ALA A 84 -3.86 13.51 -4.25
N LYS A 85 -3.83 14.77 -4.73
CA LYS A 85 -4.66 15.86 -4.20
C LYS A 85 -6.15 15.59 -4.36
N GLU A 86 -6.58 15.04 -5.50
CA GLU A 86 -7.97 14.63 -5.69
C GLU A 86 -8.36 13.52 -4.71
N PHE A 87 -7.48 12.55 -4.45
CA PHE A 87 -7.75 11.49 -3.47
C PHE A 87 -7.82 11.99 -2.02
N VAL A 88 -7.24 13.14 -1.67
CA VAL A 88 -7.42 13.76 -0.34
C VAL A 88 -8.42 14.91 -0.34
N SER A 89 -9.12 15.14 -1.45
CA SER A 89 -10.15 16.19 -1.55
C SER A 89 -11.39 15.84 -0.72
N PRO A 90 -12.12 16.84 -0.19
CA PRO A 90 -13.38 16.60 0.50
C PRO A 90 -14.38 15.78 -0.35
N GLU A 91 -14.42 16.00 -1.66
CA GLU A 91 -15.32 15.29 -2.57
C GLU A 91 -15.00 13.79 -2.67
N PHE A 92 -13.73 13.42 -2.77
CA PHE A 92 -13.31 12.02 -2.81
C PHE A 92 -13.43 11.35 -1.44
N VAL A 93 -13.10 12.08 -0.36
CA VAL A 93 -13.28 11.59 1.01
C VAL A 93 -14.76 11.29 1.28
N GLY A 94 -15.68 12.20 0.92
CA GLY A 94 -17.12 11.96 1.06
C GLY A 94 -17.59 10.74 0.27
N PHE A 95 -17.07 10.53 -0.94
CA PHE A 95 -17.31 9.29 -1.69
C PHE A 95 -16.82 8.04 -0.95
N LEU A 96 -15.62 8.07 -0.35
CA LEU A 96 -15.10 6.95 0.45
C LEU A 96 -15.95 6.70 1.69
N GLU A 97 -16.40 7.75 2.38
CA GLU A 97 -17.26 7.60 3.56
C GLU A 97 -18.57 6.90 3.20
N GLU A 98 -19.22 7.30 2.11
CA GLU A 98 -20.45 6.66 1.62
C GLU A 98 -20.20 5.22 1.11
N LEU A 99 -19.10 5.00 0.38
CA LEU A 99 -18.72 3.69 -0.16
C LEU A 99 -18.48 2.68 0.98
N THR A 100 -17.72 3.10 1.98
CA THR A 100 -17.24 2.22 3.06
C THR A 100 -18.21 2.15 4.25
N GLY A 101 -19.06 3.18 4.42
CA GLY A 101 -19.90 3.37 5.59
C GLY A 101 -19.14 3.83 6.84
N ILE A 102 -17.90 4.30 6.68
CA ILE A 102 -17.05 4.82 7.76
C ILE A 102 -17.06 6.34 7.66
N SER A 103 -17.61 7.04 8.65
CA SER A 103 -17.64 8.51 8.70
C SER A 103 -16.38 9.10 9.32
N ASP A 104 -16.20 10.40 9.10
CA ASP A 104 -15.15 11.24 9.68
C ASP A 104 -13.74 10.80 9.25
N LEU A 105 -13.61 10.41 7.97
CA LEU A 105 -12.34 9.98 7.40
C LEU A 105 -11.38 11.17 7.24
N LEU A 106 -10.21 11.02 7.83
CA LEU A 106 -9.07 11.94 7.75
C LEU A 106 -8.07 11.41 6.71
N PRO A 107 -7.93 12.05 5.54
CA PRO A 107 -6.92 11.67 4.57
C PRO A 107 -5.52 12.05 5.07
N ASP A 108 -4.54 11.16 4.90
CA ASP A 108 -3.15 11.45 5.25
C ASP A 108 -2.33 12.00 4.07
N TRP A 109 -2.03 13.30 4.10
CA TRP A 109 -1.11 13.94 3.14
C TRP A 109 0.37 13.79 3.50
N SER A 110 0.69 13.31 4.71
CA SER A 110 2.08 13.05 5.10
C SER A 110 2.66 11.76 4.50
N MET A 111 1.78 10.92 3.91
CA MET A 111 2.12 9.65 3.26
C MET A 111 2.81 8.68 4.22
N ASP A 112 2.33 8.60 5.46
CA ASP A 112 2.85 7.71 6.49
C ASP A 112 2.62 6.25 6.11
N GLY A 113 3.70 5.59 5.66
CA GLY A 113 3.67 4.24 5.08
C GLY A 113 3.01 4.15 3.69
N GLY A 114 2.55 5.26 3.13
CA GLY A 114 1.89 5.36 1.82
C GLY A 114 2.82 5.93 0.75
N GLY A 115 2.24 6.70 -0.18
CA GLY A 115 2.97 7.37 -1.26
C GLY A 115 3.17 6.49 -2.50
N LEU A 116 4.18 6.81 -3.30
CA LEU A 116 4.53 5.99 -4.46
C LEU A 116 5.32 4.77 -4.00
N HIS A 117 4.96 3.60 -4.52
CA HIS A 117 5.63 2.34 -4.26
C HIS A 117 6.05 1.67 -5.57
N GLN A 118 7.20 1.01 -5.53
CA GLN A 118 7.60 0.09 -6.58
C GLN A 118 8.23 -1.18 -6.01
N THR A 119 7.96 -2.31 -6.68
CA THR A 119 8.61 -3.59 -6.43
C THR A 119 9.26 -4.06 -7.73
N LEU A 120 10.57 -4.33 -7.68
CA LEU A 120 11.36 -4.78 -8.83
C LEU A 120 11.30 -6.30 -8.97
N ARG A 121 11.81 -6.83 -10.10
CA ARG A 121 12.02 -8.27 -10.27
C ARG A 121 12.73 -8.88 -9.06
N GLY A 122 12.19 -9.99 -8.56
CA GLY A 122 12.65 -10.71 -7.38
C GLY A 122 12.16 -10.14 -6.04
N GLY A 123 11.50 -8.97 -6.05
CA GLY A 123 10.92 -8.36 -4.86
C GLY A 123 9.56 -8.96 -4.51
N HIS A 124 9.16 -8.80 -3.25
CA HIS A 124 7.92 -9.35 -2.68
C HIS A 124 7.48 -8.51 -1.47
N LEU A 125 6.25 -8.76 -1.03
CA LEU A 125 5.73 -8.27 0.25
C LEU A 125 4.93 -9.42 0.88
N ASN A 126 5.48 -10.00 1.95
CA ASN A 126 4.83 -11.11 2.65
C ASN A 126 3.45 -10.70 3.18
N ILE A 127 2.60 -11.69 3.43
CA ILE A 127 1.26 -11.45 3.98
C ILE A 127 1.37 -10.71 5.32
N HIS A 128 0.60 -9.64 5.48
CA HIS A 128 0.58 -8.83 6.68
C HIS A 128 -0.77 -8.16 6.90
N ALA A 129 -1.06 -7.83 8.15
CA ALA A 129 -1.98 -6.75 8.46
C ALA A 129 -1.16 -5.49 8.75
N ASP A 130 -1.66 -4.35 8.30
CA ASP A 130 -0.98 -3.07 8.43
C ASP A 130 -0.87 -2.60 9.89
N PHE A 131 0.01 -1.63 10.13
CA PHE A 131 -0.02 -0.88 11.37
C PHE A 131 -1.36 -0.13 11.50
N THR A 132 -1.87 -0.01 12.73
CA THR A 132 -3.25 0.45 12.97
C THR A 132 -3.36 1.92 13.33
N THR A 133 -2.26 2.63 13.60
CA THR A 133 -2.29 4.05 13.99
C THR A 133 -1.21 4.85 13.29
N HIS A 134 -1.49 6.10 12.96
CA HIS A 134 -0.50 7.02 12.38
C HIS A 134 0.74 7.15 13.30
N HIS A 135 1.95 7.18 12.72
CA HIS A 135 3.20 7.18 13.49
C HIS A 135 3.47 8.47 14.25
N VAL A 136 2.84 9.58 13.82
CA VAL A 136 2.98 10.91 14.45
C VAL A 136 1.71 11.33 15.22
N ASN A 137 0.54 10.92 14.74
CA ASN A 137 -0.76 11.30 15.30
C ASN A 137 -1.33 10.06 16.01
N GLU A 138 -0.96 9.85 17.27
CA GLU A 138 -1.25 8.58 17.96
C GLU A 138 -2.75 8.29 18.16
N GLN A 139 -3.60 9.32 18.04
CA GLN A 139 -5.07 9.21 18.10
C GLN A 139 -5.71 8.87 16.75
N TRP A 140 -4.94 8.84 15.66
CA TRP A 140 -5.48 8.51 14.34
C TRP A 140 -5.40 7.02 14.11
N SER A 141 -6.55 6.36 14.09
CA SER A 141 -6.71 4.94 13.77
C SER A 141 -6.89 4.76 12.27
N ARG A 142 -6.09 3.91 11.63
CA ARG A 142 -6.14 3.66 10.18
C ARG A 142 -7.39 2.83 9.85
N ARG A 143 -8.18 3.28 8.87
CA ARG A 143 -9.49 2.70 8.54
C ARG A 143 -9.58 2.16 7.12
N VAL A 144 -9.05 2.91 6.15
CA VAL A 144 -9.19 2.59 4.73
C VAL A 144 -7.88 2.79 4.02
N ASN A 145 -7.55 1.86 3.13
CA ASN A 145 -6.47 1.99 2.18
C ASN A 145 -7.02 2.10 0.76
N ILE A 146 -6.39 2.94 -0.04
CA ILE A 146 -6.47 2.86 -1.50
C ILE A 146 -5.11 2.50 -2.08
N LEU A 147 -5.11 1.66 -3.11
CA LEU A 147 -3.94 1.31 -3.92
C LEU A 147 -4.31 1.50 -5.39
N LEU A 148 -3.83 2.58 -6.02
CA LEU A 148 -3.94 2.79 -7.46
C LEU A 148 -2.71 2.20 -8.16
N TYR A 149 -2.92 1.26 -9.06
CA TYR A 149 -1.85 0.65 -9.86
C TYR A 149 -1.52 1.49 -11.09
N LEU A 150 -0.23 1.78 -11.26
CA LEU A 150 0.31 2.68 -12.28
C LEU A 150 1.22 1.92 -13.27
N ASN A 151 0.82 0.69 -13.60
CA ASN A 151 1.52 -0.19 -14.54
C ASN A 151 0.89 -0.02 -15.92
N GLU A 152 1.65 0.47 -16.91
CA GLU A 152 1.13 0.62 -18.30
C GLU A 152 0.67 -0.72 -18.87
N GLU A 153 1.47 -1.77 -18.63
CA GLU A 153 1.12 -3.16 -18.92
C GLU A 153 1.56 -4.04 -17.75
N TRP A 154 0.76 -5.06 -17.44
CA TRP A 154 1.15 -6.09 -16.48
C TRP A 154 0.70 -7.46 -16.98
N ARG A 155 1.63 -8.40 -17.09
CA ARG A 155 1.33 -9.77 -17.52
C ARG A 155 1.14 -10.67 -16.32
N GLU A 156 0.15 -11.55 -16.39
CA GLU A 156 -0.20 -12.45 -15.29
C GLU A 156 0.98 -13.35 -14.89
N GLU A 157 1.78 -13.82 -15.85
CA GLU A 157 2.96 -14.66 -15.58
C GLU A 157 4.08 -13.97 -14.80
N TRP A 158 4.01 -12.64 -14.63
CA TRP A 158 4.94 -11.87 -13.81
C TRP A 158 4.65 -11.94 -12.31
N GLY A 159 3.50 -12.51 -11.94
CA GLY A 159 3.01 -12.59 -10.56
C GLY A 159 2.66 -11.21 -9.99
N GLY A 160 2.78 -11.06 -8.66
CA GLY A 160 2.56 -9.77 -8.00
C GLY A 160 1.10 -9.39 -7.75
N GLU A 161 0.18 -10.34 -7.96
CA GLU A 161 -1.19 -10.24 -7.45
C GLU A 161 -1.16 -9.99 -5.94
N LEU A 162 -1.96 -9.03 -5.49
CA LEU A 162 -2.18 -8.85 -4.06
C LEU A 162 -3.19 -9.92 -3.61
N GLU A 163 -2.72 -10.86 -2.81
CA GLU A 163 -3.55 -11.85 -2.15
C GLU A 163 -4.24 -11.22 -0.94
N LEU A 164 -5.53 -11.48 -0.76
CA LEU A 164 -6.31 -11.12 0.43
C LEU A 164 -6.68 -12.41 1.16
N TRP A 165 -6.27 -12.54 2.41
CA TRP A 165 -6.37 -13.75 3.21
C TRP A 165 -7.44 -13.63 4.29
N ASP A 166 -8.05 -14.76 4.64
CA ASP A 166 -8.90 -14.83 5.82
C ASP A 166 -8.14 -14.52 7.12
N LYS A 167 -8.88 -14.13 8.15
CA LYS A 167 -8.35 -13.75 9.47
C LYS A 167 -7.53 -14.88 10.11
N GLU A 168 -7.91 -16.12 9.87
CA GLU A 168 -7.29 -17.32 10.39
C GLU A 168 -6.02 -17.72 9.62
N MET A 169 -5.68 -16.98 8.55
CA MET A 169 -4.55 -17.25 7.66
C MET A 169 -4.61 -18.66 7.04
N THR A 170 -5.80 -19.15 6.71
CA THR A 170 -5.98 -20.50 6.16
C THR A 170 -5.87 -20.55 4.65
N ALA A 171 -6.42 -19.56 3.93
CA ALA A 171 -6.34 -19.46 2.48
C ALA A 171 -6.45 -18.00 1.99
N ALA A 172 -5.88 -17.74 0.81
CA ALA A 172 -6.20 -16.55 0.04
C ALA A 172 -7.64 -16.70 -0.50
N GLN A 173 -8.53 -15.79 -0.11
CA GLN A 173 -9.94 -15.78 -0.53
C GLN A 173 -10.17 -14.90 -1.75
N ALA A 174 -9.30 -13.91 -1.98
CA ALA A 174 -9.32 -13.07 -3.17
C ALA A 174 -7.89 -12.74 -3.63
N LYS A 175 -7.76 -12.36 -4.90
CA LYS A 175 -6.52 -11.91 -5.52
C LYS A 175 -6.80 -10.72 -6.43
N VAL A 176 -5.91 -9.72 -6.38
CA VAL A 176 -6.04 -8.50 -7.18
C VAL A 176 -4.80 -8.29 -8.04
N GLN A 177 -4.98 -8.42 -9.35
CA GLN A 177 -3.95 -8.13 -10.33
C GLN A 177 -3.55 -6.64 -10.27
N PRO A 178 -2.25 -6.30 -10.36
CA PRO A 178 -1.78 -4.92 -10.36
C PRO A 178 -1.93 -4.28 -11.75
N ALA A 179 -3.09 -4.42 -12.38
CA ALA A 179 -3.38 -3.89 -13.72
C ALA A 179 -3.36 -2.35 -13.73
N GLY A 180 -2.98 -1.74 -14.85
CA GLY A 180 -2.99 -0.29 -14.99
C GLY A 180 -4.38 0.32 -14.77
N ASN A 181 -4.41 1.48 -14.12
CA ASN A 181 -5.63 2.25 -13.81
C ASN A 181 -6.64 1.52 -12.93
N ARG A 182 -6.23 0.41 -12.31
CA ARG A 182 -7.00 -0.32 -11.32
C ARG A 182 -6.72 0.22 -9.93
N MET A 183 -7.77 0.50 -9.18
CA MET A 183 -7.71 0.82 -7.77
C MET A 183 -8.27 -0.32 -6.93
N LEU A 184 -7.55 -0.71 -5.89
CA LEU A 184 -8.09 -1.51 -4.80
C LEU A 184 -8.37 -0.59 -3.62
N ILE A 185 -9.61 -0.63 -3.11
CA ILE A 185 -10.01 0.05 -1.87
C ILE A 185 -10.37 -1.04 -0.86
N PHE A 186 -9.89 -0.96 0.38
CA PHE A 186 -10.20 -1.95 1.40
C PHE A 186 -10.15 -1.40 2.81
N THR A 187 -10.95 -2.00 3.69
CA THR A 187 -10.96 -1.68 5.13
C THR A 187 -9.71 -2.30 5.75
N THR A 188 -9.02 -1.50 6.55
CA THR A 188 -7.88 -1.96 7.35
C THR A 188 -8.31 -2.30 8.76
N SER A 189 -7.83 -3.45 9.23
CA SER A 189 -7.97 -3.91 10.61
C SER A 189 -6.70 -4.65 11.03
N GLU A 190 -6.64 -5.08 12.28
CA GLU A 190 -5.53 -5.92 12.79
C GLU A 190 -5.39 -7.30 12.13
N ASP A 191 -6.39 -7.68 11.34
CA ASP A 191 -6.56 -8.98 10.69
C ASP A 191 -6.96 -8.88 9.21
N SER A 192 -6.89 -7.69 8.60
CA SER A 192 -7.05 -7.52 7.15
C SER A 192 -5.77 -7.97 6.43
N PHE A 193 -5.53 -9.28 6.41
CA PHE A 193 -4.28 -9.86 5.91
C PHE A 193 -4.17 -9.80 4.39
N HIS A 194 -3.09 -9.20 3.90
CA HIS A 194 -2.84 -9.06 2.48
C HIS A 194 -1.34 -9.01 2.14
N GLY A 195 -0.98 -9.28 0.89
CA GLY A 195 0.40 -9.17 0.40
C GLY A 195 0.60 -9.84 -0.95
N HIS A 196 1.79 -9.71 -1.52
CA HIS A 196 2.21 -10.47 -2.71
C HIS A 196 3.51 -11.21 -2.36
N PRO A 197 3.40 -12.37 -1.68
CA PRO A 197 4.55 -13.03 -1.04
C PRO A 197 5.52 -13.69 -2.03
N ASP A 198 5.06 -13.96 -3.25
CA ASP A 198 5.88 -14.53 -4.30
C ASP A 198 6.73 -13.46 -4.99
N ALA A 199 7.99 -13.80 -5.23
CA ALA A 199 8.95 -12.92 -5.87
C ALA A 199 8.55 -12.64 -7.32
N LEU A 200 8.54 -11.36 -7.71
CA LEU A 200 8.16 -10.97 -9.07
C LEU A 200 9.09 -11.56 -10.13
N THR A 201 8.50 -12.01 -11.24
CA THR A 201 9.22 -12.58 -12.40
C THR A 201 9.22 -11.64 -13.61
N CYS A 202 8.79 -10.38 -13.44
CA CYS A 202 8.82 -9.35 -14.48
C CYS A 202 10.24 -9.09 -15.04
N PRO A 203 10.38 -8.49 -16.23
CA PRO A 203 11.67 -8.06 -16.76
C PRO A 203 12.45 -7.12 -15.82
N GLU A 204 13.77 -7.00 -16.02
CA GLU A 204 14.65 -6.16 -15.17
C GLU A 204 14.34 -4.66 -15.22
N ASP A 205 13.77 -4.22 -16.34
CA ASP A 205 13.40 -2.84 -16.65
C ASP A 205 11.93 -2.53 -16.33
N VAL A 206 11.21 -3.50 -15.76
CA VAL A 206 9.80 -3.38 -15.36
C VAL A 206 9.68 -3.49 -13.83
N ALA A 207 8.77 -2.72 -13.26
CA ALA A 207 8.46 -2.74 -11.83
C ALA A 207 6.94 -2.74 -11.61
N ARG A 208 6.49 -3.41 -10.54
CA ARG A 208 5.12 -3.30 -10.04
C ARG A 208 4.98 -1.97 -9.33
N ARG A 209 4.22 -1.03 -9.90
CA ARG A 209 4.06 0.36 -9.46
C ARG A 209 2.67 0.61 -8.89
N SER A 210 2.61 1.36 -7.80
CA SER A 210 1.35 1.83 -7.23
C SER A 210 1.50 3.16 -6.50
N MET A 211 0.41 3.90 -6.39
CA MET A 211 0.22 4.99 -5.45
C MET A 211 -0.70 4.51 -4.31
N ALA A 212 -0.27 4.69 -3.07
CA ALA A 212 -1.00 4.28 -1.88
C ALA A 212 -1.35 5.50 -1.02
N LEU A 213 -2.63 5.63 -0.63
CA LEU A 213 -3.06 6.64 0.33
C LEU A 213 -3.94 5.99 1.39
N TYR A 214 -3.83 6.49 2.63
CA TYR A 214 -4.50 5.93 3.79
C TYR A 214 -5.37 6.97 4.46
N TYR A 215 -6.49 6.49 4.98
CA TYR A 215 -7.50 7.31 5.62
C TYR A 215 -7.72 6.80 7.04
N PHE A 216 -7.80 7.73 7.96
CA PHE A 216 -7.85 7.49 9.38
C PHE A 216 -9.15 8.01 9.98
N THR A 217 -9.46 7.64 11.21
CA THR A 217 -10.43 8.34 12.05
C THR A 217 -9.72 8.75 13.33
N GLU A 218 -10.15 9.84 13.94
CA GLU A 218 -9.68 10.21 15.27
C GLU A 218 -10.41 9.38 16.33
N GLU A 219 -9.65 8.69 17.18
CA GLU A 219 -10.17 7.83 18.25
C GLU A 219 -9.46 8.17 19.58
N GLU A 220 -10.25 8.43 20.64
CA GLU A 220 -9.73 8.80 21.96
C GLU A 220 -8.77 7.76 22.53
N ASN A 221 -9.03 6.47 22.26
CA ASN A 221 -8.25 5.33 22.72
C ASN A 221 -7.80 4.44 21.54
N ALA A 222 -7.21 5.06 20.52
CA ALA A 222 -6.66 4.35 19.37
C ALA A 222 -5.69 3.23 19.81
N VAL A 223 -5.92 2.01 19.33
CA VAL A 223 -5.10 0.85 19.68
C VAL A 223 -3.95 0.73 18.70
N ARG A 224 -2.74 1.06 19.15
CA ARG A 224 -1.52 0.97 18.33
C ARG A 224 -1.00 -0.46 18.21
N LYS A 225 -1.01 -0.99 16.98
CA LYS A 225 -0.36 -2.23 16.56
C LYS A 225 0.58 -1.92 15.40
N SER A 226 1.75 -2.53 15.42
CA SER A 226 2.74 -2.54 14.32
C SER A 226 2.31 -3.54 13.23
N THR A 227 2.93 -3.44 12.06
CA THR A 227 2.68 -4.34 10.93
C THR A 227 2.86 -5.81 11.36
N ASN A 228 1.80 -6.60 11.19
CA ASN A 228 1.74 -7.98 11.63
C ASN A 228 1.98 -8.94 10.47
N TYR A 229 3.25 -9.24 10.20
CA TYR A 229 3.62 -10.22 9.17
C TYR A 229 3.22 -11.65 9.54
N ARG A 230 2.68 -12.37 8.56
CA ARG A 230 2.25 -13.76 8.64
C ARG A 230 2.87 -14.55 7.49
N ALA A 231 3.29 -15.77 7.79
CA ALA A 231 3.70 -16.71 6.77
C ALA A 231 2.47 -17.49 6.27
N ARG A 232 2.44 -17.84 4.98
CA ARG A 232 1.40 -18.73 4.45
C ARG A 232 1.54 -20.15 5.05
N PRO A 233 0.45 -20.93 5.13
CA PRO A 233 0.48 -22.30 5.70
C PRO A 233 1.44 -23.27 5.03
N ASP A 234 1.78 -23.06 3.77
CA ASP A 234 2.66 -23.87 2.93
C ASP A 234 4.14 -23.40 2.96
N GLU A 235 4.42 -22.25 3.58
CA GLU A 235 5.79 -21.74 3.72
C GLU A 235 6.67 -22.67 4.55
N ALA A 236 7.88 -22.93 4.05
CA ALA A 236 8.86 -23.81 4.69
C ALA A 236 9.18 -23.35 6.12
N GLY A 237 9.42 -24.29 7.04
CA GLY A 237 9.60 -24.00 8.47
C GLY A 237 10.68 -22.97 8.78
N ILE A 238 11.79 -22.99 8.03
CA ILE A 238 12.88 -22.00 8.17
C ILE A 238 12.41 -20.59 7.79
N LYS A 239 11.71 -20.45 6.65
CA LYS A 239 11.17 -19.15 6.20
C LYS A 239 10.09 -18.65 7.19
N ARG A 240 9.26 -19.55 7.71
CA ARG A 240 8.28 -19.25 8.76
C ARG A 240 8.93 -18.67 10.03
N ALA A 241 10.01 -19.29 10.49
CA ALA A 241 10.76 -18.81 11.65
C ALA A 241 11.41 -17.44 11.38
N ALA A 242 11.99 -17.25 10.19
CA ALA A 242 12.58 -15.98 9.80
C ALA A 242 11.55 -14.84 9.78
N ILE A 243 10.35 -15.08 9.23
CA ILE A 243 9.22 -14.13 9.24
C ILE A 243 8.84 -13.74 10.67
N ALA A 244 8.73 -14.73 11.57
CA ALA A 244 8.35 -14.49 12.97
C ALA A 244 9.40 -13.68 13.75
N VAL A 245 10.69 -13.96 13.52
CA VAL A 245 11.81 -13.21 14.12
C VAL A 245 11.81 -11.77 13.62
N ASP A 246 11.67 -11.58 12.30
CA ASP A 246 11.66 -10.25 11.68
C ASP A 246 10.47 -9.41 12.16
N ARG A 247 9.27 -10.00 12.27
CA ARG A 247 8.10 -9.33 12.89
C ARG A 247 8.41 -8.83 14.30
N GLY A 248 9.00 -9.69 15.15
CA GLY A 248 9.37 -9.29 16.51
C GLY A 248 10.41 -8.16 16.54
N ALA A 249 11.32 -8.12 15.56
CA ALA A 249 12.30 -7.05 15.42
C ALA A 249 11.66 -5.72 15.00
N VAL A 250 10.71 -5.74 14.06
CA VAL A 250 9.90 -4.56 13.67
C VAL A 250 9.12 -4.01 14.86
N ASP A 251 8.43 -4.88 15.61
CA ASP A 251 7.69 -4.48 16.82
C ASP A 251 8.60 -3.83 17.88
N LEU A 252 9.81 -4.38 18.07
CA LEU A 252 10.79 -3.84 19.00
C LEU A 252 11.33 -2.50 18.51
N TYR A 253 11.62 -2.37 17.21
CA TYR A 253 12.06 -1.13 16.59
C TYR A 253 11.04 -0.02 16.78
N ASP A 254 9.76 -0.29 16.51
CA ASP A 254 8.67 0.68 16.71
C ASP A 254 8.54 1.12 18.18
N ARG A 255 8.72 0.21 19.13
CA ARG A 255 8.74 0.54 20.56
C ARG A 255 9.95 1.40 20.93
N ALA A 256 11.13 1.07 20.40
CA ALA A 256 12.36 1.81 20.65
C ALA A 256 12.32 3.22 20.04
N LYS A 257 11.84 3.35 18.79
CA LYS A 257 11.65 4.62 18.09
C LYS A 257 10.81 5.59 18.91
N ARG A 258 9.69 5.13 19.46
CA ARG A 258 8.83 5.93 20.35
C ARG A 258 9.54 6.40 21.61
N LYS A 259 10.28 5.50 22.26
CA LYS A 259 10.95 5.82 23.53
C LYS A 259 12.17 6.74 23.35
N LEU A 260 12.82 6.68 22.19
CA LEU A 260 14.14 7.29 21.95
C LEU A 260 14.15 8.40 20.88
N GLY A 261 13.07 8.60 20.12
CA GLY A 261 12.98 9.64 19.08
C GLY A 261 13.92 9.44 17.88
N ILE A 262 14.22 8.19 17.50
CA ILE A 262 15.16 7.87 16.41
C ILE A 262 14.49 8.08 15.03
N SER A 263 15.16 8.73 14.07
CA SER A 263 14.62 8.97 12.72
C SER A 263 14.90 7.82 11.73
N ASP A 264 13.97 7.59 10.79
CA ASP A 264 14.03 6.50 9.79
C ASP A 264 15.17 6.63 8.77
N GLU A 265 15.63 7.86 8.53
CA GLU A 265 16.72 8.16 7.58
C GLU A 265 18.05 7.51 7.98
N ARG A 266 18.32 7.40 9.29
CA ARG A 266 19.56 6.79 9.79
C ARG A 266 19.57 5.28 9.61
N VAL A 267 18.40 4.63 9.61
CA VAL A 267 18.26 3.17 9.58
C VAL A 267 18.21 2.65 8.15
N SER A 268 17.43 3.30 7.29
CA SER A 268 17.36 2.99 5.84
C SER A 268 18.74 3.03 5.18
N GLY A 269 19.55 4.07 5.47
CA GLY A 269 20.91 4.17 4.95
C GLY A 269 21.87 3.04 5.38
N VAL A 270 21.63 2.39 6.52
CA VAL A 270 22.43 1.24 6.98
C VAL A 270 21.98 -0.04 6.28
N LEU A 271 20.67 -0.28 6.17
CA LEU A 271 20.11 -1.46 5.50
C LEU A 271 20.47 -1.49 4.00
N GLU A 272 20.44 -0.35 3.33
CA GLU A 272 20.84 -0.24 1.92
C GLU A 272 22.32 -0.60 1.70
N ARG A 273 23.21 -0.23 2.64
CA ARG A 273 24.64 -0.59 2.56
C ARG A 273 24.83 -2.10 2.75
N VAL A 274 24.12 -2.72 3.68
CA VAL A 274 24.17 -4.17 3.92
C VAL A 274 23.66 -4.94 2.70
N ASN A 275 22.57 -4.50 2.07
CA ASN A 275 22.04 -5.17 0.89
C ASN A 275 22.94 -4.99 -0.35
N LYS A 276 23.54 -3.79 -0.54
CA LYS A 276 24.56 -3.57 -1.59
C LYS A 276 25.77 -4.51 -1.44
N LEU A 277 26.15 -4.87 -0.22
CA LEU A 277 27.23 -5.83 0.04
C LEU A 277 26.80 -7.27 -0.28
N ARG A 278 25.57 -7.69 0.05
CA ARG A 278 25.05 -9.03 -0.28
C ARG A 278 24.86 -9.27 -1.78
N ARG A 279 24.63 -8.23 -2.58
CA ARG A 279 24.52 -8.34 -4.06
C ARG A 279 25.87 -8.42 -4.79
N LYS A 280 26.98 -8.14 -4.10
CA LYS A 280 28.34 -8.12 -4.69
C LYS A 280 29.18 -9.35 -4.36
N GLY A 281 28.71 -10.25 -3.50
CA GLY A 281 29.34 -11.53 -3.18
C GLY A 281 28.45 -12.68 -3.61
#